data_AF-D8FYN2-F1
#
_entry.id   AF-D8FYN2-F1
#
_cell.length_a   1.000
_cell.length_b   1.000
_cell.length_c   1.000
_cell.angle_alpha   90.00
_cell.angle_beta   90.00
_cell.angle_gamma   90.00
#
_symmetry.space_group_name_H-M   'P 1'
#
loop_
_entity.id
_entity.type
_entity.pdbx_description
1 polymer ?
#
loop_
_entity_poly.entity_id
_entity_poly.type
_entity_poly.pdbx_seq_one_letter_code
_entity_poly.pdbx_strand_id
1 'polypeptide(L)' 'MIGGSGNDIFILKAGSGFDTIGDFTIGQDLIGLSGLSFSQLDFTEDNRGTIIKNLLTGDQLAIMIGVDKSAIISANFLLI' A
#
# COMPACT_ATOMS: atom_id res chain seq x y z
N MET A 1 9.99 -4.65 1.62
CA MET A 1 9.74 -4.19 3.00
C MET A 1 9.10 -5.32 3.76
N ILE A 2 9.65 -5.60 4.92
CA ILE A 2 9.14 -6.55 5.91
C ILE A 2 9.12 -5.72 7.21
N GLY A 3 7.96 -5.57 7.82
CA GLY A 3 7.78 -4.79 9.06
C GLY A 3 8.24 -5.56 10.30
N GLY A 4 8.09 -6.88 10.28
CA GLY A 4 8.37 -7.73 11.43
C GLY A 4 7.13 -7.95 12.30
N SER A 5 7.32 -8.13 13.61
CA SER A 5 6.19 -8.30 14.54
C SER A 5 5.80 -6.95 15.14
N GLY A 6 4.52 -6.62 15.13
CA GLY A 6 4.01 -5.41 15.78
C GLY A 6 3.05 -4.65 14.89
N ASN A 7 2.77 -3.39 15.22
CA ASN A 7 1.97 -2.52 14.38
C ASN A 7 2.93 -1.69 13.54
N ASP A 8 3.05 -2.02 12.26
CA ASP A 8 4.02 -1.39 11.37
C ASP A 8 3.37 -0.32 10.48
N ILE A 9 4.17 0.68 10.10
CA ILE A 9 3.76 1.71 9.14
C ILE A 9 4.69 1.66 7.93
N PHE A 10 4.16 1.28 6.77
CA PHE A 10 4.88 1.26 5.50
C PHE A 10 4.63 2.57 4.76
N ILE A 11 5.67 3.36 4.53
CA ILE A 11 5.54 4.70 3.93
C ILE A 11 5.62 4.60 2.40
N LEU A 12 4.55 5.01 1.72
CA LEU A 12 4.52 5.20 0.28
C LEU A 12 4.65 6.68 -0.07
N LYS A 13 5.46 6.96 -1.09
CA LYS A 13 5.71 8.30 -1.60
C LYS A 13 5.79 8.29 -3.12
N ALA A 14 5.22 9.32 -3.74
CA ALA A 14 5.32 9.52 -5.18
C ALA A 14 6.79 9.67 -5.62
N GLY A 15 7.17 8.98 -6.69
CA GLY A 15 8.52 9.05 -7.26
C GLY A 15 9.61 8.30 -6.48
N SER A 16 9.25 7.50 -5.47
CA SER A 16 10.19 6.68 -4.69
C SER A 16 10.50 5.31 -5.29
N GLY A 17 9.89 4.97 -6.44
CA GLY A 17 10.02 3.67 -7.08
C GLY A 17 8.86 2.74 -6.71
N PHE A 18 9.10 1.43 -6.86
CA PHE A 18 8.10 0.39 -6.64
C PHE A 18 8.49 -0.50 -5.45
N ASP A 19 7.69 -0.45 -4.40
CA ASP A 19 7.92 -1.23 -3.18
C ASP A 19 7.26 -2.61 -3.21
N THR A 20 7.82 -3.56 -2.46
CA THR A 20 7.19 -4.87 -2.21
C THR A 20 6.94 -4.99 -0.71
N ILE A 21 5.70 -5.10 -0.28
CA ILE A 21 5.30 -5.26 1.12
C ILE A 21 4.90 -6.72 1.32
N GLY A 22 5.68 -7.45 2.12
CA GLY A 22 5.62 -8.92 2.18
C GLY A 22 4.77 -9.50 3.31
N ASP A 23 4.54 -8.74 4.37
CA ASP A 23 4.02 -9.23 5.66
C ASP A 23 2.91 -8.34 6.25
N PHE A 24 2.22 -7.58 5.40
CA PHE A 24 1.15 -6.67 5.84
C PHE A 24 -0.01 -7.42 6.50
N THR A 25 -0.29 -7.07 7.75
CA THR A 25 -1.35 -7.65 8.56
C THR A 25 -2.54 -6.70 8.66
N ILE A 26 -3.67 -7.07 8.04
CA ILE A 26 -4.90 -6.27 8.02
C ILE A 26 -5.42 -6.04 9.44
N GLY A 27 -5.73 -4.77 9.75
CA GLY A 27 -6.23 -4.35 11.06
C GLY A 27 -5.14 -4.14 12.11
N GLN A 28 -3.87 -4.40 11.77
CA GLN A 28 -2.71 -4.21 12.64
C GLN A 28 -1.75 -3.17 12.03
N ASP A 29 -1.38 -3.37 10.77
CA ASP A 29 -0.45 -2.51 10.04
C ASP A 29 -1.18 -1.42 9.26
N LEU A 30 -0.46 -0.34 8.95
CA LEU A 30 -0.96 0.80 8.19
C LEU A 30 -0.01 1.17 7.05
N ILE A 31 -0.59 1.74 6.00
CA ILE A 31 0.14 2.39 4.93
C ILE A 31 0.16 3.89 5.18
N GLY A 32 1.34 4.45 5.34
CA GLY A 32 1.54 5.89 5.46
C GLY A 32 1.69 6.54 4.10
N LEU A 33 0.91 7.58 3.82
CA LEU A 33 0.93 8.30 2.54
C LEU A 33 1.62 9.65 2.71
N SER A 34 2.77 9.83 2.07
CA SER A 34 3.51 11.11 2.05
C SER A 34 3.41 11.77 0.67
N GLY A 35 2.77 12.94 0.62
CA GLY A 35 2.48 13.65 -0.64
C GLY A 35 1.48 12.92 -1.55
N LEU A 36 0.73 11.97 -0.99
CA LEU A 36 -0.33 11.19 -1.62
C LEU A 36 -1.57 11.22 -0.72
N SER A 37 -2.72 10.87 -1.27
CA SER A 37 -3.97 10.66 -0.52
C SER A 37 -4.67 9.40 -1.02
N PHE A 38 -5.49 8.77 -0.17
CA PHE A 38 -6.19 7.53 -0.53
C PHE A 38 -7.05 7.68 -1.80
N SER A 39 -7.67 8.84 -2.01
CA SER A 39 -8.47 9.15 -3.21
C SER A 39 -7.64 9.26 -4.50
N GLN A 40 -6.32 9.40 -4.39
CA GLN A 40 -5.39 9.39 -5.53
C GLN A 40 -4.82 7.99 -5.80
N LEU A 41 -5.27 6.97 -5.07
CA LEU A 41 -4.81 5.60 -5.27
C LEU A 41 -5.79 4.82 -6.13
N ASP A 42 -5.24 3.97 -6.99
CA ASP A 42 -5.95 2.91 -7.67
C ASP A 42 -5.35 1.55 -7.30
N PHE A 43 -6.19 0.51 -7.34
CA PHE A 43 -5.83 -0.82 -6.86
C PHE A 43 -6.12 -1.86 -7.94
N THR A 44 -5.11 -2.61 -8.32
CA THR A 44 -5.24 -3.74 -9.25
C THR A 44 -4.68 -5.00 -8.64
N GLU A 45 -5.34 -6.13 -8.80
CA GLU A 45 -4.94 -7.40 -8.19
C GLU A 45 -4.36 -8.35 -9.24
N ASP A 46 -3.34 -9.11 -8.84
CA ASP A 46 -2.77 -10.23 -9.59
C ASP A 46 -2.60 -11.47 -8.70
N ASN A 47 -1.96 -12.52 -9.21
CA ASN A 47 -1.75 -13.77 -8.47
C ASN A 47 -0.81 -13.66 -7.27
N ARG A 48 -0.10 -12.54 -7.10
CA ARG A 48 0.80 -12.29 -5.97
C ARG A 48 0.13 -11.43 -4.90
N GLY A 49 -0.85 -10.61 -5.25
CA GLY A 49 -1.60 -9.76 -4.33
C GLY A 49 -2.06 -8.46 -4.99
N THR A 50 -2.17 -7.39 -4.20
CA THR A 50 -2.69 -6.11 -4.70
C THR A 50 -1.59 -5.10 -4.99
N ILE A 51 -1.59 -4.57 -6.21
CA ILE A 51 -0.75 -3.46 -6.65
C ILE A 51 -1.48 -2.14 -6.39
N ILE A 52 -0.79 -1.22 -5.70
CA ILE A 52 -1.21 0.16 -5.47
C ILE A 52 -0.56 1.05 -6.54
N LYS A 53 -1.37 1.89 -7.18
CA LYS A 53 -0.92 2.85 -8.20
C LYS A 53 -1.38 4.25 -7.86
N ASN A 54 -0.67 5.24 -8.35
CA ASN A 54 -1.19 6.59 -8.43
C ASN A 54 -2.21 6.67 -9.57
N LEU A 55 -3.46 7.01 -9.26
CA LEU A 55 -4.57 7.10 -10.21
C LEU A 55 -4.32 8.17 -11.29
N LEU A 56 -3.63 9.26 -10.95
CA LEU A 56 -3.42 10.39 -11.86
C LEU A 56 -2.26 10.16 -12.82
N THR A 57 -1.17 9.56 -12.34
CA THR A 57 0.06 9.37 -13.15
C THR A 57 0.18 7.96 -13.72
N GLY A 58 -0.50 6.98 -13.14
CA GLY A 58 -0.36 5.57 -13.47
C GLY A 58 0.87 4.90 -12.83
N ASP A 59 1.67 5.64 -12.05
CA ASP A 59 2.88 5.12 -11.42
C ASP A 59 2.53 4.00 -10.43
N GLN A 60 3.20 2.85 -10.57
CA GLN A 60 3.09 1.77 -9.60
C GLN A 60 3.90 2.12 -8.35
N LEU A 61 3.24 2.15 -7.19
CA LEU A 61 3.84 2.56 -5.93
C LEU A 61 4.31 1.35 -5.12
N ALA A 62 3.47 0.32 -5.02
CA ALA A 62 3.80 -0.89 -4.27
C ALA A 62 2.98 -2.10 -4.69
N ILE A 63 3.43 -3.29 -4.31
CA ILE A 63 2.61 -4.51 -4.23
C ILE A 63 2.52 -5.00 -2.79
N MET A 64 1.30 -5.32 -2.34
CA MET A 64 1.00 -5.96 -1.08
C MET A 64 0.81 -7.46 -1.32
N ILE A 65 1.83 -8.26 -1.00
CA ILE A 65 1.84 -9.69 -1.29
C ILE A 65 0.82 -10.41 -0.40
N GLY A 66 -0.01 -11.25 -1.00
CA GLY A 66 -1.02 -12.05 -0.31
C GLY A 66 -2.19 -11.26 0.28
N VAL A 67 -2.30 -9.96 -0.03
CA VAL A 67 -3.41 -9.11 0.43
C VAL A 67 -4.40 -8.92 -0.71
N ASP A 68 -5.64 -9.35 -0.47
CA ASP A 68 -6.74 -9.19 -1.40
C ASP A 68 -7.18 -7.74 -1.52
N LYS A 69 -7.48 -7.28 -2.74
CA LYS A 69 -7.94 -5.92 -3.03
C LYS A 69 -9.19 -5.56 -2.24
N SER A 70 -10.07 -6.53 -2.02
CA SER A 70 -11.32 -6.33 -1.27
C SER A 70 -11.10 -6.00 0.21
N ALA A 71 -9.94 -6.37 0.77
CA ALA A 71 -9.57 -6.07 2.15
C ALA A 71 -8.93 -4.68 2.30
N ILE A 72 -8.53 -4.04 1.19
CA ILE A 72 -7.88 -2.73 1.19
C ILE A 72 -8.94 -1.64 1.18
N ILE A 73 -9.09 -0.99 2.33
CA ILE A 73 -10.03 0.10 2.58
C ILE A 73 -9.29 1.32 3.10
N SER A 74 -9.95 2.48 3.11
CA SER A 74 -9.33 3.74 3.57
C SER A 74 -8.80 3.66 5.00
N ALA A 75 -9.38 2.81 5.86
CA ALA A 75 -8.92 2.60 7.23
C ALA A 75 -7.53 1.96 7.34
N ASN A 76 -7.01 1.36 6.26
CA ASN A 76 -5.63 0.84 6.22
C ASN A 76 -4.59 1.94 5.97
N PHE A 77 -5.02 3.20 5.75
CA PHE A 77 -4.15 4.29 5.33
C PHE A 77 -4.21 5.47 6.30
N LEU A 78 -3.08 6.18 6.42
CA LEU A 78 -2.99 7.46 7.12
C LEU A 78 -2.15 8.44 6.30
N LEU A 79 -2.42 9.73 6.47
CA LEU A 79 -1.59 10.80 5.90
C LEU A 79 -0.44 11.11 6.87
N ILE A 80 0.77 11.32 6.34
CA ILE A 80 1.98 11.69 7.10
C ILE A 80 2.73 12.85 6.47
#